data_AF-A0A0G0C4X4-F1
#
_entry.id   AF-A0A0G0C4X4-F1
#
_cell.length_a   1.000
_cell.length_b   1.000
_cell.length_c   1.000
_cell.angle_alpha   90.00
_cell.angle_beta   90.00
_cell.angle_gamma   90.00
#
_symmetry.space_group_name_H-M   'P 1'
#
loop_
_entity.id
_entity.type
_entity.pdbx_description
1 polymer ?
#
loop_
_entity_poly.entity_id
_entity_poly.type
_entity_poly.pdbx_seq_one_letter_code
_entity_poly.pdbx_strand_id
1 'polypeptide(L)'
;MRSIFIIFVLILILIVSLVFIKNKTSVVPEAKSPNLASISISNSYVFASPVRARASGDLIRITVFILDNDGFGIADKTVNLIADTKINVENIQSLTDDTGKAIFDISSKNTGAFLIEAVVGNQNLPQKVKVVYD
;
A
#
# COMPACT_ATOMS: atom_id res chain seq x y z
N MET A 1 -31.74 51.13 -33.63
CA MET A 1 -32.42 50.03 -32.89
C MET A 1 -31.80 48.66 -33.16
N ARG A 2 -31.56 48.25 -34.42
CA ARG A 2 -30.92 46.95 -34.73
C ARG A 2 -29.55 46.75 -34.08
N SER A 3 -28.68 47.77 -34.08
CA SER A 3 -27.36 47.72 -33.44
C SER A 3 -27.42 47.63 -31.90
N ILE A 4 -28.35 48.35 -31.26
CA ILE A 4 -28.60 48.25 -29.80
C ILE A 4 -29.03 46.83 -29.42
N PHE A 5 -29.89 46.21 -30.23
CA PHE A 5 -30.35 44.84 -30.01
C PHE A 5 -29.21 43.82 -30.10
N ILE A 6 -28.30 43.97 -31.09
CA ILE A 6 -27.14 43.10 -31.25
C ILE A 6 -26.17 43.24 -30.07
N ILE A 7 -25.92 44.45 -29.60
CA ILE A 7 -25.05 44.70 -28.43
C ILE A 7 -25.64 44.06 -27.16
N PHE A 8 -26.96 44.15 -26.98
CA PHE A 8 -27.63 43.53 -25.84
C PHE A 8 -27.51 42.00 -25.85
N VAL A 9 -27.69 41.36 -27.00
CA VAL A 9 -27.52 39.90 -27.16
C VAL A 9 -26.08 39.47 -26.89
N LEU A 10 -25.10 40.25 -27.32
CA LEU A 10 -23.68 39.94 -27.13
C LEU A 10 -23.27 40.01 -25.64
N ILE A 11 -23.81 40.99 -24.91
CA ILE A 11 -23.64 41.10 -23.44
C ILE A 11 -24.31 39.91 -22.72
N LEU A 12 -25.50 39.51 -23.16
CA LEU A 12 -26.20 38.37 -22.57
C LEU A 12 -25.40 37.07 -22.70
N ILE A 13 -24.83 36.80 -23.88
CA ILE A 13 -23.99 35.62 -24.14
C ILE A 13 -22.73 35.64 -23.27
N LEU A 14 -22.11 36.81 -23.11
CA LEU A 14 -20.92 36.96 -22.25
C LEU A 14 -21.24 36.62 -20.78
N ILE A 15 -22.37 37.10 -20.27
CA ILE A 15 -22.80 36.83 -18.89
C ILE A 15 -23.06 35.33 -18.68
N VAL A 16 -23.78 34.69 -19.63
CA VAL A 16 -24.05 33.25 -19.56
C VAL A 16 -22.74 32.45 -19.57
N SER A 17 -21.79 32.79 -20.44
CA SER A 17 -20.47 32.14 -20.51
C SER A 17 -19.72 32.21 -19.17
N LEU A 18 -19.71 33.38 -18.52
CA LEU A 18 -19.05 33.56 -17.21
C LEU A 18 -19.68 32.71 -16.10
N VAL A 19 -20.99 32.48 -16.14
CA VAL A 19 -21.70 31.61 -15.17
C VAL A 19 -21.30 30.15 -15.39
N PHE A 20 -21.20 29.69 -16.63
CA PHE A 20 -20.79 28.31 -16.93
C PHE A 20 -19.33 28.01 -16.55
N ILE A 21 -18.43 29.00 -16.66
CA ILE A 21 -17.02 28.85 -16.26
C ILE A 21 -16.89 28.68 -14.74
N LYS A 22 -17.65 29.44 -13.94
CA LYS A 22 -17.62 29.33 -12.46
C LYS A 22 -18.05 27.95 -11.94
N ASN A 23 -18.84 27.20 -12.69
CA ASN A 23 -19.45 25.95 -12.24
C ASN A 23 -18.69 24.68 -12.68
N LYS A 24 -17.54 24.77 -13.37
CA LYS A 24 -16.84 23.59 -13.92
C LYS A 24 -15.39 23.36 -13.47
N THR A 25 -14.84 24.13 -12.55
CA THR A 25 -13.44 23.90 -12.11
C THR A 25 -13.26 24.01 -10.61
N SER A 26 -13.96 23.17 -9.87
CA SER A 26 -13.48 22.75 -8.56
C SER A 26 -13.71 21.26 -8.43
N VAL A 27 -12.84 20.49 -9.09
CA VAL A 27 -12.51 19.17 -8.56
C VAL A 27 -11.72 19.50 -7.30
N VAL A 28 -12.41 19.67 -6.17
CA VAL A 28 -11.72 19.65 -4.88
C VAL A 28 -11.10 18.26 -4.83
N PRO A 29 -9.76 18.13 -4.80
CA PRO A 29 -9.18 16.85 -4.46
C PRO A 29 -9.70 16.56 -3.05
N GLU A 30 -10.63 15.61 -2.93
CA GLU A 30 -10.84 14.92 -1.68
C GLU A 30 -9.53 14.18 -1.42
N ALA A 31 -8.58 14.87 -0.78
CA ALA A 31 -7.65 14.16 0.07
C ALA A 31 -8.56 13.47 1.07
N LYS A 32 -8.75 12.15 0.92
CA LYS A 32 -9.29 11.33 2.00
C LYS A 32 -8.50 11.78 3.23
N SER A 33 -9.21 12.41 4.18
CA SER A 33 -8.72 12.57 5.57
C SER A 33 -7.97 11.30 5.91
N PRO A 34 -6.78 11.34 6.56
CA PRO A 34 -6.03 10.13 6.83
C PRO A 34 -6.99 9.21 7.55
N ASN A 35 -7.58 8.29 6.78
CA ASN A 35 -8.44 7.30 7.34
C ASN A 35 -7.44 6.64 8.26
N LEU A 36 -7.80 6.53 9.53
CA LEU A 36 -7.32 5.42 10.31
C LEU A 36 -7.85 4.19 9.57
N ALA A 37 -7.26 3.91 8.40
CA ALA A 37 -7.72 2.94 7.44
C ALA A 37 -7.60 1.67 8.24
N SER A 38 -8.76 1.13 8.59
CA SER A 38 -8.83 -0.08 9.38
C SER A 38 -8.09 -1.12 8.57
N ILE A 39 -6.97 -1.60 9.13
CA ILE A 39 -6.14 -2.61 8.48
C ILE A 39 -7.05 -3.81 8.19
N SER A 40 -7.10 -4.21 6.92
CA SER A 40 -7.79 -5.43 6.52
C SER A 40 -6.82 -6.59 6.60
N ILE A 41 -6.88 -7.30 7.72
CA ILE A 41 -6.02 -8.46 7.98
C ILE A 41 -6.29 -9.59 6.98
N SER A 42 -7.51 -9.69 6.43
CA SER A 42 -7.86 -10.68 5.41
C SER A 42 -7.33 -10.33 4.01
N ASN A 43 -7.20 -9.04 3.69
CA ASN A 43 -6.68 -8.60 2.40
C ASN A 43 -5.15 -8.48 2.41
N SER A 44 -4.56 -8.31 3.58
CA SER A 44 -3.10 -8.21 3.77
C SER A 44 -2.45 -9.57 3.59
N TYR A 45 -1.27 -9.60 2.96
CA TYR A 45 -0.60 -10.86 2.62
C TYR A 45 0.93 -10.78 2.74
N VAL A 46 1.54 -11.95 2.81
CA VAL A 46 2.99 -12.13 2.90
C VAL A 46 3.47 -12.92 1.70
N PHE A 47 4.56 -12.49 1.10
CA PHE A 47 5.20 -13.11 -0.05
C PHE A 47 6.67 -13.36 0.24
N ALA A 48 7.22 -14.47 -0.29
CA ALA A 48 8.64 -14.78 -0.21
C ALA A 48 9.20 -15.02 -1.61
N SER A 49 10.37 -14.45 -1.89
CA SER A 49 11.09 -14.67 -3.13
C SER A 49 12.60 -14.68 -2.91
N PRO A 50 13.31 -15.76 -3.26
CA PRO A 50 12.77 -17.08 -3.64
C PRO A 50 12.13 -17.81 -2.45
N VAL A 51 11.33 -18.85 -2.69
CA VAL A 51 10.78 -19.70 -1.58
C VAL A 51 11.76 -20.79 -1.12
N ARG A 52 12.88 -20.95 -1.82
CA ARG A 52 13.93 -21.94 -1.55
C ARG A 52 15.30 -21.30 -1.74
N ALA A 53 16.23 -21.59 -0.84
CA ALA A 53 17.56 -21.00 -0.81
C ALA A 53 18.57 -21.99 -0.19
N ARG A 54 19.87 -21.78 -0.39
CA ARG A 54 20.91 -22.60 0.25
C ARG A 54 21.17 -22.14 1.69
N ALA A 55 21.29 -23.09 2.62
CA ALA A 55 21.68 -22.78 3.99
C ALA A 55 23.09 -22.14 4.04
N SER A 56 23.27 -21.16 4.92
CA SER A 56 24.53 -20.43 5.17
C SER A 56 25.11 -19.65 3.98
N GLY A 57 24.31 -19.31 2.96
CA GLY A 57 24.81 -18.55 1.80
C GLY A 57 23.78 -17.65 1.12
N ASP A 58 22.53 -18.07 1.04
CA ASP A 58 21.52 -17.36 0.27
C ASP A 58 20.50 -16.65 1.18
N LEU A 59 19.96 -15.54 0.66
CA LEU A 59 18.93 -14.75 1.31
C LEU A 59 17.57 -15.01 0.65
N ILE A 60 16.52 -15.05 1.45
CA ILE A 60 15.14 -15.02 0.98
C ILE A 60 14.54 -13.67 1.35
N ARG A 61 14.00 -12.96 0.36
CA ARG A 61 13.29 -11.71 0.60
C ARG A 61 11.84 -11.99 0.95
N ILE A 62 11.41 -11.50 2.11
CA ILE A 62 10.03 -11.47 2.55
C ILE A 62 9.48 -10.07 2.28
N THR A 63 8.34 -10.02 1.60
CA THR A 63 7.60 -8.80 1.34
C THR A 63 6.21 -8.94 1.94
N VAL A 64 5.84 -8.00 2.80
CA VAL A 64 4.53 -7.95 3.45
C VAL A 64 3.75 -6.77 2.87
N PHE A 65 2.52 -7.02 2.44
CA PHE A 65 1.60 -5.98 1.98
C PHE A 65 0.47 -5.82 2.99
N ILE A 66 0.35 -4.61 3.53
CA ILE A 66 -0.71 -4.21 4.45
C ILE A 66 -1.72 -3.37 3.70
N LEU A 67 -2.93 -3.91 3.58
CA LEU A 67 -4.00 -3.35 2.77
C LEU A 67 -5.21 -2.95 3.63
N ASP A 68 -6.00 -2.02 3.14
CA ASP A 68 -7.33 -1.71 3.67
C ASP A 68 -8.41 -2.64 3.09
N ASN A 69 -9.67 -2.38 3.46
CA ASN A 69 -10.81 -3.18 2.98
C ASN A 69 -11.06 -3.02 1.48
N ASP A 70 -10.62 -1.91 0.88
CA ASP A 70 -10.76 -1.61 -0.54
C ASP A 70 -9.58 -2.15 -1.38
N GLY A 71 -8.54 -2.68 -0.71
CA GLY A 71 -7.34 -3.23 -1.34
C GLY A 71 -6.22 -2.21 -1.57
N PHE A 72 -6.34 -0.99 -1.03
CA PHE A 72 -5.28 0.01 -1.11
C PHE A 72 -4.21 -0.22 -0.03
N GLY A 73 -2.96 0.04 -0.37
CA GLY A 73 -1.84 -0.02 0.55
C GLY A 73 -1.94 1.03 1.65
N ILE A 74 -1.58 0.65 2.88
CA ILE A 74 -1.56 1.56 4.03
C ILE A 74 -0.11 1.82 4.44
N ALA A 75 0.33 3.07 4.34
CA ALA A 75 1.65 3.53 4.75
C ALA A 75 1.83 3.63 6.27
N ASP A 76 3.09 3.75 6.71
CA ASP A 76 3.52 4.02 8.08
C ASP A 76 3.02 3.00 9.12
N LYS A 77 2.84 1.75 8.71
CA LYS A 77 2.53 0.63 9.61
C LYS A 77 3.78 -0.17 9.93
N THR A 78 4.04 -0.35 11.22
CA THR A 78 5.14 -1.20 11.70
C THR A 78 4.76 -2.66 11.55
N VAL A 79 5.53 -3.37 10.73
CA VAL A 79 5.43 -4.80 10.53
C VAL A 79 6.61 -5.49 11.21
N ASN A 80 6.34 -6.62 11.85
CA ASN A 80 7.33 -7.51 12.45
C ASN A 80 7.16 -8.91 11.87
N LEU A 81 8.26 -9.63 11.68
CA LEU A 81 8.22 -11.05 11.31
C LEU A 81 8.40 -11.93 12.54
N ILE A 82 7.60 -13.00 12.60
CA ILE A 82 7.77 -14.09 13.55
C ILE A 82 8.29 -15.30 12.74
N ALA A 83 9.46 -15.80 13.15
CA ALA A 83 10.11 -16.96 12.56
C ALA A 83 10.73 -17.84 13.66
N ASP A 84 11.13 -19.06 13.28
CA ASP A 84 11.87 -19.98 14.14
C ASP A 84 13.22 -19.36 14.58
N THR A 85 13.73 -19.71 15.75
CA THR A 85 15.01 -19.20 16.28
C THR A 85 16.23 -19.56 15.42
N LYS A 86 16.07 -20.52 14.51
CA LYS A 86 17.07 -20.91 13.50
C LYS A 86 17.11 -19.99 12.28
N ILE A 87 16.15 -19.06 12.15
CA ILE A 87 16.11 -18.05 11.09
C ILE A 87 16.67 -16.74 11.64
N ASN A 88 17.62 -16.16 10.93
CA ASN A 88 18.05 -14.79 11.14
C ASN A 88 17.18 -13.86 10.27
N VAL A 89 16.57 -12.85 10.89
CA VAL A 89 15.74 -11.86 10.21
C VAL A 89 16.45 -10.52 10.20
N GLU A 90 16.65 -9.96 9.01
CA GLU A 90 17.20 -8.63 8.79
C GLU A 90 16.08 -7.67 8.38
N ASN A 91 15.92 -6.59 9.15
CA ASN A 91 14.91 -5.57 8.93
C ASN A 91 15.41 -4.56 7.88
N ILE A 92 15.07 -4.78 6.62
CA ILE A 92 15.42 -3.85 5.53
C ILE A 92 14.49 -2.63 5.56
N GLN A 93 13.19 -2.87 5.70
CA GLN A 93 12.16 -1.84 5.78
C GLN A 93 10.95 -2.37 6.57
N SER A 94 10.91 -2.10 7.88
CA SER A 94 9.83 -2.55 8.76
C SER A 94 8.58 -1.67 8.72
N LEU A 95 8.69 -0.43 8.23
CA LEU A 95 7.56 0.49 8.03
C LEU A 95 7.03 0.35 6.60
N THR A 96 5.71 0.27 6.47
CA THR A 96 5.09 0.20 5.15
C THR A 96 5.23 1.51 4.37
N ASP A 97 5.52 1.40 3.07
CA ASP A 97 5.55 2.55 2.15
C ASP A 97 4.13 2.95 1.68
N ASP A 98 4.04 3.92 0.76
CA ASP A 98 2.79 4.38 0.14
C ASP A 98 1.99 3.27 -0.57
N THR A 99 2.64 2.14 -0.89
CA THR A 99 1.99 0.96 -1.48
C THR A 99 1.61 -0.09 -0.44
N GLY A 100 1.81 0.20 0.85
CA GLY A 100 1.55 -0.72 1.96
C GLY A 100 2.63 -1.78 2.14
N LYS A 101 3.82 -1.60 1.57
CA LYS A 101 4.84 -2.64 1.48
C LYS A 101 5.91 -2.51 2.57
N ALA A 102 6.19 -3.60 3.26
CA ALA A 102 7.33 -3.77 4.16
C ALA A 102 8.24 -4.92 3.68
N ILE A 103 9.55 -4.80 3.87
CA ILE A 103 10.56 -5.71 3.32
C ILE A 103 11.51 -6.19 4.41
N PHE A 104 11.78 -7.49 4.39
CA PHE A 104 12.72 -8.15 5.28
C PHE A 104 13.53 -9.15 4.48
N ASP A 105 14.79 -9.32 4.84
CA ASP A 105 15.61 -10.41 4.30
C ASP A 105 15.82 -11.44 5.40
N ILE A 106 15.67 -12.71 5.08
CA ILE A 106 15.89 -13.81 6.03
C ILE A 106 17.01 -14.72 5.53
N SER A 107 17.74 -15.31 6.46
CA SER A 107 18.75 -16.34 6.21
C SER A 107 18.68 -17.42 7.26
N SER A 108 19.16 -18.63 6.94
CA SER A 108 19.35 -19.69 7.93
C SER A 108 20.68 -20.40 7.73
N LYS A 109 21.28 -20.84 8.82
CA LYS A 109 22.41 -21.77 8.79
C LYS A 109 21.98 -23.24 8.79
N ASN A 110 20.69 -23.50 9.05
CA ASN A 110 20.15 -24.84 9.17
C ASN A 110 19.31 -25.17 7.96
N THR A 111 19.41 -26.42 7.50
CA THR A 111 18.53 -26.93 6.46
C THR A 111 17.18 -27.29 7.06
N GLY A 112 16.11 -27.14 6.27
CA GLY A 112 14.75 -27.42 6.71
C GLY A 112 13.72 -26.47 6.13
N ALA A 113 12.46 -26.78 6.42
CA ALA A 113 11.34 -25.92 6.07
C ALA A 113 10.92 -25.08 7.28
N PHE A 114 10.75 -23.78 7.07
CA PHE A 114 10.39 -22.82 8.09
C PHE A 114 9.11 -22.09 7.69
N LEU A 115 8.23 -21.86 8.67
CA LEU A 115 7.04 -21.03 8.49
C LEU A 115 7.36 -19.62 8.97
N ILE A 116 7.07 -18.65 8.11
CA ILE A 116 7.23 -17.22 8.37
C ILE A 116 5.85 -16.61 8.53
N GLU A 117 5.65 -15.89 9.63
CA GLU A 117 4.43 -15.16 9.93
C GLU A 117 4.75 -13.67 10.02
N ALA A 118 3.78 -12.83 9.70
CA ALA A 118 3.91 -11.38 9.83
C ALA A 118 2.88 -10.85 10.82
N VAL A 119 3.27 -9.82 11.56
CA VAL A 119 2.44 -9.12 12.54
C VAL A 119 2.51 -7.64 12.24
N VAL A 120 1.36 -6.98 12.22
CA VAL A 120 1.26 -5.53 12.06
C VAL A 120 0.65 -4.94 13.33
N GLY A 121 1.41 -4.10 14.05
CA GLY A 121 1.05 -3.68 15.41
C GLY A 121 0.85 -4.89 16.34
N ASN A 122 -0.40 -5.14 16.75
CA ASN A 122 -0.79 -6.26 17.62
C ASN A 122 -1.63 -7.33 16.89
N GLN A 123 -1.71 -7.30 15.56
CA GLN A 123 -2.53 -8.21 14.77
C GLN A 123 -1.67 -9.12 13.91
N ASN A 124 -1.86 -10.42 14.03
CA ASN A 124 -1.19 -11.41 13.18
C ASN A 124 -1.90 -11.53 11.83
N LEU A 125 -1.12 -11.60 10.76
CA LEU A 125 -1.66 -11.92 9.45
C LEU A 125 -2.02 -13.42 9.39
N PRO A 126 -3.16 -13.79 8.79
CA PRO A 126 -3.60 -15.17 8.69
C PRO A 126 -2.75 -15.96 7.70
N GLN A 127 -2.20 -15.29 6.69
CA GLN A 127 -1.34 -15.90 5.68
C GLN A 127 0.08 -16.09 6.22
N LYS A 128 0.55 -17.33 6.15
CA LYS A 128 1.92 -17.73 6.50
C LYS A 128 2.63 -18.20 5.25
N VAL A 129 3.94 -17.98 5.17
CA VAL A 129 4.75 -18.42 4.03
C VAL A 129 5.73 -19.50 4.47
N LYS A 130 5.75 -20.62 3.73
CA LYS A 130 6.72 -21.68 3.93
C LYS A 130 7.94 -21.41 3.05
N VAL A 131 9.11 -21.34 3.67
CA VAL A 131 10.40 -21.22 3.00
C VAL A 131 11.25 -22.46 3.28
N VAL A 132 12.14 -22.83 2.36
CA VAL A 132 12.99 -24.02 2.49
C VAL A 132 14.45 -23.64 2.33
N TYR A 133 15.28 -24.07 3.29
CA TYR A 133 16.74 -24.04 3.15
C TYR A 133 17.27 -25.46 2.93
N ASP A 134 18.03 -25.65 1.85
CA ASP A 134 18.72 -26.92 1.52
C ASP A 134 20.22 -26.87 1.79
#